data_AF-A0A358N8T6-F1
#
_entry.id   AF-A0A358N8T6-F1
#
_cell.length_a   1.000
_cell.length_b   1.000
_cell.length_c   1.000
_cell.angle_alpha   90.00
_cell.angle_beta   90.00
_cell.angle_gamma   90.00
#
_symmetry.space_group_name_H-M   'P 1'
#
loop_
_entity.id
_entity.type
_entity.pdbx_description
1 polymer ?
#
loop_
_entity_poly.entity_id
_entity_poly.type
_entity_poly.pdbx_seq_one_letter_code
_entity_poly.pdbx_strand_id
1 'polypeptide(L)'
;MAIKYIVTHPGGAHKDDFLACCLLAHLHGASIQRREPTDHDLSDPAICVVDVGGSHDAQLNNFDHHQFPRDAPPQCALSLVLLNLGVYDDALSFCAWLRPAEWLDTLGPNETAKLMGIPRSALSELNSPVDVTLLNRFAKHSELTPDNVLYQIMCMVGEDILSYIRSLRSRLNYLKQHCQWWNIEPQNPQAPPILALFLEQSDVIATDPSFGLHAFIAEQQHQENVHALI
;
A
#
# COMPACT_ATOMS: atom_id res chain seq x y z
N MET A 1 -11.59 -10.81 -17.82
CA MET A 1 -12.05 -9.80 -18.80
C MET A 1 -11.12 -8.60 -18.71
N ALA A 2 -10.97 -7.81 -19.78
CA ALA A 2 -10.20 -6.56 -19.70
C ALA A 2 -11.06 -5.46 -19.07
N ILE A 3 -10.51 -4.71 -18.11
CA ILE A 3 -11.17 -3.54 -17.54
C ILE A 3 -11.20 -2.43 -18.59
N LYS A 4 -12.38 -1.83 -18.79
CA LYS A 4 -12.63 -0.76 -19.77
C LYS A 4 -12.50 0.62 -19.14
N TYR A 5 -13.07 0.78 -17.94
CA TYR A 5 -13.17 2.04 -17.22
C TYR A 5 -12.92 1.85 -15.74
N ILE A 6 -12.41 2.91 -15.11
CA ILE A 6 -12.40 3.08 -13.67
C ILE A 6 -13.32 4.26 -13.36
N VAL A 7 -14.34 4.08 -12.54
CA VAL A 7 -15.29 5.12 -12.13
C VAL A 7 -15.01 5.47 -10.67
N THR A 8 -14.84 6.76 -10.37
CA THR A 8 -14.71 7.28 -8.99
C THR A 8 -15.52 8.56 -8.81
N HIS A 9 -15.71 9.02 -7.58
CA HIS A 9 -16.58 10.15 -7.27
C HIS A 9 -16.11 11.47 -7.93
N PRO A 10 -17.04 12.36 -8.32
CA PRO A 10 -16.73 13.66 -8.94
C PRO A 10 -16.34 14.74 -7.92
N GLY A 11 -16.45 14.46 -6.61
CA GLY A 11 -16.14 15.39 -5.52
C GLY A 11 -14.65 15.71 -5.32
N GLY A 12 -14.31 16.32 -4.18
CA GLY A 12 -12.91 16.55 -3.81
C GLY A 12 -12.19 15.22 -3.64
N ALA A 13 -11.03 15.05 -4.29
CA ALA A 13 -10.26 13.81 -4.21
C ALA A 13 -9.60 13.59 -2.85
N HIS A 14 -9.55 12.35 -2.43
CA HIS A 14 -8.84 11.88 -1.24
C HIS A 14 -7.60 11.08 -1.65
N LYS A 15 -6.83 10.65 -0.65
CA LYS A 15 -5.57 9.96 -0.93
C LYS A 15 -5.80 8.51 -1.36
N ASP A 16 -6.80 7.87 -0.78
CA ASP A 16 -7.14 6.49 -1.01
C ASP A 16 -7.77 6.26 -2.38
N ASP A 17 -8.77 7.05 -2.79
CA ASP A 17 -9.41 6.94 -4.12
C ASP A 17 -8.40 7.23 -5.24
N PHE A 18 -7.56 8.25 -5.06
CA PHE A 18 -6.47 8.57 -5.99
C PHE A 18 -5.49 7.39 -6.13
N LEU A 19 -4.97 6.87 -5.01
CA LEU A 19 -3.99 5.77 -5.05
C LEU A 19 -4.62 4.46 -5.54
N ALA A 20 -5.88 4.17 -5.20
CA ALA A 20 -6.62 3.05 -5.75
C ALA A 20 -6.72 3.15 -7.28
N CYS A 21 -7.05 4.33 -7.80
CA CYS A 21 -7.06 4.61 -9.23
C CYS A 21 -5.66 4.47 -9.86
N CYS A 22 -4.58 4.92 -9.20
CA CYS A 22 -3.20 4.72 -9.69
C CYS A 22 -2.87 3.24 -9.91
N LEU A 23 -3.20 2.38 -8.95
CA LEU A 23 -2.97 0.92 -9.06
C LEU A 23 -3.74 0.32 -10.23
N LEU A 24 -5.04 0.61 -10.33
CA LEU A 24 -5.91 0.07 -11.37
C LEU A 24 -5.54 0.59 -12.76
N ALA A 25 -5.20 1.89 -12.88
CA ALA A 25 -4.76 2.51 -14.12
C ALA A 25 -3.45 1.89 -14.63
N HIS A 26 -2.48 1.66 -13.74
CA HIS A 26 -1.24 0.96 -14.08
C HIS A 26 -1.51 -0.47 -14.56
N LEU A 27 -2.36 -1.23 -13.85
CA LEU A 27 -2.60 -2.64 -14.16
C LEU A 27 -3.40 -2.87 -15.43
N HIS A 28 -4.31 -1.96 -15.78
CA HIS A 28 -5.28 -2.18 -16.84
C HIS A 28 -5.19 -1.22 -18.02
N GLY A 29 -4.54 -0.07 -17.87
CA GLY A 29 -4.52 0.96 -18.92
C GLY A 29 -5.90 1.57 -19.20
N ALA A 30 -6.86 1.40 -18.29
CA ALA A 30 -8.24 1.86 -18.43
C ALA A 30 -8.37 3.35 -18.11
N SER A 31 -9.18 4.07 -18.88
CA SER A 31 -9.49 5.47 -18.60
C SER A 31 -10.25 5.62 -17.28
N ILE A 32 -9.99 6.70 -16.56
CA ILE A 32 -10.66 7.04 -15.31
C ILE A 32 -11.76 8.07 -15.58
N GLN A 33 -12.98 7.81 -15.15
CA GLN A 33 -14.12 8.70 -15.21
C GLN A 33 -14.50 9.14 -13.81
N ARG A 34 -14.68 10.45 -13.62
CA ARG A 34 -15.03 11.05 -12.34
C ARG A 34 -16.48 11.49 -12.34
N ARG A 35 -17.36 10.59 -11.92
CA ARG A 35 -18.83 10.73 -11.93
C ARG A 35 -19.47 9.73 -10.98
N GLU A 36 -20.73 9.97 -10.64
CA GLU A 36 -21.54 8.95 -9.96
C GLU A 36 -21.69 7.70 -10.87
N PRO A 37 -21.60 6.49 -10.29
CA PRO A 37 -21.83 5.25 -11.02
C PRO A 37 -23.32 5.06 -11.32
N THR A 38 -23.60 4.34 -12.39
CA THR A 38 -24.92 3.83 -12.76
C THR A 38 -25.06 2.37 -12.31
N ASP A 39 -26.28 1.84 -12.30
CA ASP A 39 -26.52 0.41 -12.04
C ASP A 39 -25.75 -0.51 -13.01
N HIS A 40 -25.50 -0.03 -14.23
CA HIS A 40 -24.67 -0.76 -15.19
C HIS A 40 -23.20 -0.79 -14.77
N ASP A 41 -22.65 0.33 -14.29
CA ASP A 41 -21.26 0.38 -13.80
C ASP A 41 -21.06 -0.61 -12.65
N LEU A 42 -22.03 -0.70 -11.72
CA LEU A 42 -21.95 -1.59 -10.56
C LEU A 42 -22.14 -3.08 -10.90
N SER A 43 -22.69 -3.41 -12.07
CA SER A 43 -23.01 -4.79 -12.48
C SER A 43 -22.12 -5.34 -13.60
N ASP A 44 -21.34 -4.50 -14.29
CA ASP A 44 -20.39 -4.92 -15.32
C ASP A 44 -18.99 -5.15 -14.68
N PRO A 45 -18.50 -6.39 -14.55
CA PRO A 45 -17.18 -6.68 -13.99
C PRO A 45 -16.02 -6.15 -14.85
N ALA A 46 -16.28 -5.59 -16.04
CA ALA A 46 -15.30 -4.85 -16.83
C ALA A 46 -15.16 -3.37 -16.42
N ILE A 47 -15.89 -2.91 -15.42
CA ILE A 47 -15.83 -1.54 -14.88
C ILE A 47 -15.41 -1.65 -13.42
N CYS A 48 -14.33 -0.96 -13.04
CA CYS A 48 -13.99 -0.82 -11.63
C CYS A 48 -14.73 0.40 -11.08
N VAL A 49 -15.46 0.27 -9.97
CA VAL A 49 -16.08 1.39 -9.27
C VAL A 49 -15.35 1.58 -7.95
N VAL A 50 -14.81 2.76 -7.70
CA VAL A 50 -13.85 3.05 -6.62
C VAL A 50 -14.37 4.20 -5.79
N ASP A 51 -14.45 3.99 -4.47
CA ASP A 51 -14.85 5.01 -3.49
C ASP A 51 -16.22 5.68 -3.74
N VAL A 52 -17.11 4.98 -4.45
CA VAL A 52 -18.44 5.48 -4.79
C VAL A 52 -19.39 4.33 -5.11
N GLY A 53 -20.70 4.57 -5.00
CA GLY A 53 -21.75 3.62 -5.40
C GLY A 53 -22.36 2.80 -4.26
N GLY A 54 -21.84 2.92 -3.04
CA GLY A 54 -22.41 2.33 -1.82
C GLY A 54 -22.33 0.81 -1.74
N SER A 55 -21.37 0.19 -2.45
CA SER A 55 -21.25 -1.27 -2.53
C SER A 55 -19.80 -1.72 -2.59
N HIS A 56 -19.47 -2.77 -1.82
CA HIS A 56 -18.25 -3.53 -1.97
C HIS A 56 -18.55 -4.94 -2.50
N ASP A 57 -18.02 -5.25 -3.68
CA ASP A 57 -18.00 -6.60 -4.24
C ASP A 57 -16.76 -6.74 -5.15
N ALA A 58 -15.76 -7.46 -4.65
CA ALA A 58 -14.50 -7.67 -5.38
C ALA A 58 -14.69 -8.46 -6.70
N GLN A 59 -15.71 -9.32 -6.81
CA GLN A 59 -15.96 -10.07 -8.05
C GLN A 59 -16.51 -9.16 -9.17
N LEU A 60 -17.18 -8.08 -8.78
CA LEU A 60 -17.69 -7.05 -9.68
C LEU A 60 -16.78 -5.82 -9.77
N ASN A 61 -15.60 -5.84 -9.11
CA ASN A 61 -14.68 -4.70 -9.03
C ASN A 61 -15.30 -3.43 -8.41
N ASN A 62 -16.19 -3.61 -7.42
CA ASN A 62 -16.76 -2.53 -6.63
C ASN A 62 -15.97 -2.38 -5.32
N PHE A 63 -15.33 -1.23 -5.14
CA PHE A 63 -14.39 -0.90 -4.06
C PHE A 63 -14.83 0.37 -3.32
N ASP A 64 -16.08 0.39 -2.85
CA ASP A 64 -16.59 1.42 -1.94
C ASP A 64 -16.59 0.88 -0.50
N HIS A 65 -16.20 1.70 0.48
CA HIS A 65 -16.16 1.34 1.90
C HIS A 65 -17.21 2.11 2.74
N HIS A 66 -17.92 3.08 2.17
CA HIS A 66 -18.84 3.97 2.90
C HIS A 66 -20.00 3.25 3.61
N GLN A 67 -20.36 2.05 3.15
CA GLN A 67 -21.40 1.21 3.75
C GLN A 67 -20.92 0.39 4.96
N PHE A 68 -19.62 0.38 5.25
CA PHE A 68 -19.09 -0.42 6.35
C PHE A 68 -19.51 0.13 7.73
N PRO A 69 -19.75 -0.74 8.72
CA PRO A 69 -20.01 -0.33 10.09
C PRO A 69 -18.87 0.53 10.66
N ARG A 70 -19.20 1.46 11.57
CA ARG A 70 -18.20 2.35 12.21
C ARG A 70 -17.11 1.61 12.99
N ASP A 71 -17.41 0.40 13.46
CA ASP A 71 -16.50 -0.46 14.22
C ASP A 71 -15.80 -1.51 13.35
N ALA A 72 -16.01 -1.48 12.03
CA ALA A 72 -15.24 -2.30 11.11
C ALA A 72 -13.74 -1.94 11.18
N PRO A 73 -12.84 -2.91 10.92
CA PRO A 73 -11.43 -2.61 10.73
C PRO A 73 -11.25 -1.51 9.67
N PRO A 74 -10.33 -0.54 9.88
CA PRO A 74 -10.17 0.58 8.96
C PRO A 74 -9.67 0.06 7.60
N GLN A 75 -10.55 0.18 6.61
CA GLN A 75 -10.33 -0.15 5.20
C GLN A 75 -10.96 0.96 4.37
N CYS A 76 -10.17 1.59 3.51
CA CYS A 76 -10.60 2.59 2.53
C CYS A 76 -10.54 1.99 1.12
N ALA A 77 -10.87 2.76 0.07
CA ALA A 77 -10.89 2.26 -1.30
C ALA A 77 -9.55 1.64 -1.74
N LEU A 78 -8.42 2.24 -1.32
CA LEU A 78 -7.08 1.70 -1.54
C LEU A 78 -6.89 0.31 -0.90
N SER A 79 -7.35 0.13 0.34
CA SER A 79 -7.27 -1.16 1.05
C SER A 79 -8.02 -2.25 0.29
N LEU A 80 -9.23 -1.93 -0.18
CA LEU A 80 -10.08 -2.88 -0.91
C LEU A 80 -9.45 -3.32 -2.24
N VAL A 81 -8.82 -2.39 -2.97
CA VAL A 81 -8.05 -2.73 -4.18
C VAL A 81 -6.84 -3.61 -3.83
N LEU A 82 -6.05 -3.26 -2.81
CA LEU A 82 -4.89 -4.06 -2.40
C LEU A 82 -5.28 -5.47 -1.92
N LEU A 83 -6.43 -5.60 -1.26
CA LEU A 83 -7.01 -6.89 -0.85
C LEU A 83 -7.36 -7.74 -2.07
N ASN A 84 -8.05 -7.15 -3.06
CA ASN A 84 -8.39 -7.83 -4.30
C ASN A 84 -7.15 -8.27 -5.10
N LEU A 85 -6.07 -7.48 -5.04
CA LEU A 85 -4.79 -7.82 -5.66
C LEU A 85 -3.98 -8.87 -4.87
N GLY A 86 -4.43 -9.26 -3.67
CA GLY A 86 -3.75 -10.24 -2.82
C GLY A 86 -2.42 -9.75 -2.24
N VAL A 87 -2.22 -8.43 -2.14
CA VAL A 87 -0.97 -7.82 -1.66
C VAL A 87 -1.17 -6.93 -0.43
N TYR A 88 -2.37 -6.90 0.15
CA TYR A 88 -2.70 -6.03 1.28
C TYR A 88 -1.80 -6.25 2.50
N ASP A 89 -1.60 -7.49 2.93
CA ASP A 89 -0.80 -7.78 4.12
C ASP A 89 0.67 -7.35 3.95
N ASP A 90 1.22 -7.60 2.76
CA ASP A 90 2.56 -7.14 2.39
C ASP A 90 2.62 -5.61 2.32
N ALA A 91 1.65 -4.97 1.67
CA ALA A 91 1.57 -3.52 1.61
C ALA A 91 1.50 -2.90 3.00
N LEU A 92 0.69 -3.47 3.90
CA LEU A 92 0.55 -3.01 5.27
C LEU A 92 1.85 -3.19 6.07
N SER A 93 2.56 -4.30 5.85
CA SER A 93 3.83 -4.57 6.53
C SER A 93 4.99 -3.73 6.00
N PHE A 94 5.02 -3.42 4.70
CA PHE A 94 6.16 -2.78 4.05
C PHE A 94 6.00 -1.26 3.91
N CYS A 95 4.76 -0.80 3.71
CA CYS A 95 4.44 0.59 3.50
C CYS A 95 3.90 1.19 4.81
N ALA A 96 4.80 1.69 5.67
CA ALA A 96 4.42 2.30 6.95
C ALA A 96 3.40 3.46 6.82
N TRP A 97 3.30 4.08 5.64
CA TRP A 97 2.34 5.13 5.34
C TRP A 97 0.90 4.62 5.09
N LEU A 98 0.69 3.33 4.81
CA LEU A 98 -0.62 2.79 4.44
C LEU A 98 -1.61 2.87 5.60
N ARG A 99 -1.20 2.42 6.80
CA ARG A 99 -2.08 2.42 7.97
C ARG A 99 -2.55 3.83 8.37
N PRO A 100 -1.68 4.85 8.44
CA PRO A 100 -2.12 6.23 8.60
C PRO A 100 -3.05 6.73 7.49
N ALA A 101 -2.86 6.32 6.23
CA ALA A 101 -3.73 6.71 5.14
C ALA A 101 -5.15 6.14 5.31
N GLU A 102 -5.27 4.87 5.72
CA GLU A 102 -6.57 4.25 6.04
C GLU A 102 -7.27 4.97 7.19
N TRP A 103 -6.55 5.30 8.26
CA TRP A 103 -7.12 6.02 9.39
C TRP A 103 -7.57 7.43 9.02
N LEU A 104 -6.79 8.15 8.20
CA LEU A 104 -7.14 9.50 7.78
C LEU A 104 -8.48 9.54 7.08
N ASP A 105 -8.72 8.55 6.23
CA ASP A 105 -9.93 8.44 5.44
C ASP A 105 -11.12 7.91 6.25
N THR A 106 -10.93 6.81 7.00
CA THR A 106 -12.02 6.12 7.71
C THR A 106 -12.36 6.72 9.08
N LEU A 107 -11.37 7.27 9.80
CA LEU A 107 -11.51 7.76 11.17
C LEU A 107 -11.30 9.28 11.29
N GLY A 108 -10.79 9.91 10.23
CA GLY A 108 -10.46 11.32 10.21
C GLY A 108 -9.15 11.66 10.94
N PRO A 109 -8.72 12.92 10.84
CA PRO A 109 -7.35 13.29 11.23
C PRO A 109 -7.14 13.42 12.74
N ASN A 110 -8.21 13.60 13.54
CA ASN A 110 -8.08 13.67 14.99
C ASN A 110 -7.80 12.29 15.60
N GLU A 111 -8.56 11.27 15.22
CA GLU A 111 -8.34 9.92 15.72
C GLU A 111 -7.05 9.32 15.14
N THR A 112 -6.73 9.62 13.88
CA THR A 112 -5.44 9.23 13.28
C THR A 112 -4.25 9.74 14.09
N ALA A 113 -4.22 11.03 14.43
CA ALA A 113 -3.12 11.61 15.21
C ALA A 113 -2.98 10.94 16.59
N LYS A 114 -4.12 10.66 17.23
CA LYS A 114 -4.17 9.94 18.51
C LYS A 114 -3.62 8.51 18.40
N LEU A 115 -4.02 7.75 17.38
CA LEU A 115 -3.53 6.39 17.14
C LEU A 115 -2.03 6.35 16.81
N MET A 116 -1.53 7.36 16.12
CA MET A 116 -0.11 7.51 15.81
C MET A 116 0.72 8.03 17.00
N GLY A 117 0.09 8.50 18.08
CA GLY A 117 0.78 9.10 19.22
C GLY A 117 1.48 10.43 18.91
N ILE A 118 0.96 11.20 17.93
CA ILE A 118 1.54 12.47 17.49
C ILE A 118 0.58 13.65 17.73
N PRO A 119 1.10 14.90 17.82
CA PRO A 119 0.24 16.08 17.82
C PRO A 119 -0.59 16.18 16.54
N ARG A 120 -1.85 16.64 16.64
CA ARG A 120 -2.71 16.86 15.47
C ARG A 120 -2.09 17.80 14.42
N SER A 121 -1.28 18.78 14.84
CA SER A 121 -0.61 19.71 13.92
C SER A 121 0.42 19.03 13.03
N ALA A 122 1.05 17.93 13.48
CA ALA A 122 2.06 17.20 12.72
C ALA A 122 1.53 16.69 11.37
N LEU A 123 0.26 16.28 11.30
CA LEU A 123 -0.39 15.87 10.04
C LEU A 123 -0.42 17.01 9.01
N SER A 124 -0.59 18.26 9.47
CA SER A 124 -0.60 19.44 8.61
C SER A 124 0.82 19.94 8.29
N GLU A 125 1.74 19.82 9.24
CA GLU A 125 3.16 20.21 9.08
C GLU A 125 3.91 19.30 8.10
N LEU A 126 3.54 18.02 8.03
CA LEU A 126 4.10 17.04 7.10
C LEU A 126 3.33 16.95 5.77
N ASN A 127 2.38 17.87 5.53
CA ASN A 127 1.57 17.83 4.33
C ASN A 127 2.44 18.11 3.08
N SER A 128 2.47 17.16 2.16
CA SER A 128 3.25 17.23 0.93
C SER A 128 2.59 18.17 -0.09
N PRO A 129 3.25 19.27 -0.53
CA PRO A 129 2.70 20.12 -1.58
C PRO A 129 2.52 19.38 -2.92
N VAL A 130 3.30 18.32 -3.16
CA VAL A 130 3.17 17.47 -4.34
C VAL A 130 1.89 16.65 -4.24
N ASP A 131 1.64 15.96 -3.12
CA ASP A 131 0.42 15.17 -2.89
C ASP A 131 -0.82 16.06 -3.06
N VAL A 132 -0.83 17.21 -2.39
CA VAL A 132 -1.93 18.19 -2.49
C VAL A 132 -2.13 18.67 -3.93
N THR A 133 -1.05 18.86 -4.68
CA THR A 133 -1.15 19.27 -6.09
C THR A 133 -1.77 18.17 -6.94
N LEU A 134 -1.34 16.92 -6.78
CA LEU A 134 -1.87 15.78 -7.53
C LEU A 134 -3.36 15.56 -7.23
N LEU A 135 -3.76 15.59 -5.95
CA LEU A 135 -5.16 15.47 -5.55
C LEU A 135 -6.03 16.60 -6.13
N ASN A 136 -5.56 17.85 -6.04
CA ASN A 136 -6.27 19.00 -6.61
C ASN A 136 -6.39 18.93 -8.14
N ARG A 137 -5.38 18.39 -8.84
CA ARG A 137 -5.42 18.22 -10.30
C ARG A 137 -6.34 17.08 -10.67
N PHE A 138 -6.27 15.96 -9.94
CA PHE A 138 -7.16 14.83 -10.11
C PHE A 138 -8.62 15.26 -9.94
N ALA A 139 -8.94 16.03 -8.89
CA ALA A 139 -10.28 16.55 -8.59
C ALA A 139 -10.88 17.47 -9.67
N LYS A 140 -10.05 18.06 -10.53
CA LYS A 140 -10.50 18.99 -11.58
C LYS A 140 -10.78 18.34 -12.92
N HIS A 141 -10.47 17.05 -13.09
CA HIS A 141 -10.74 16.34 -14.34
C HIS A 141 -12.06 15.57 -14.21
N SER A 142 -12.90 15.61 -15.25
CA SER A 142 -14.04 14.71 -15.37
C SER A 142 -13.65 13.35 -15.95
N GLU A 143 -12.58 13.31 -16.74
CA GLU A 143 -12.04 12.11 -17.37
C GLU A 143 -10.52 12.22 -17.54
N LEU A 144 -9.83 11.09 -17.38
CA LEU A 144 -8.40 10.93 -17.56
C LEU A 144 -8.12 9.71 -18.44
N THR A 145 -7.44 9.94 -19.55
CA THR A 145 -7.09 8.94 -20.56
C THR A 145 -5.57 8.69 -20.57
N PRO A 146 -5.06 7.60 -21.18
CA PRO A 146 -3.63 7.27 -21.21
C PRO A 146 -2.69 8.34 -21.80
N ASP A 147 -3.21 9.23 -22.64
CA ASP A 147 -2.47 10.38 -23.20
C ASP A 147 -2.35 11.57 -22.23
N ASN A 148 -3.10 11.57 -21.12
CA ASN A 148 -3.03 12.62 -20.12
C ASN A 148 -1.76 12.49 -19.25
N VAL A 149 -1.04 13.60 -19.04
CA VAL A 149 0.18 13.62 -18.22
C VAL A 149 -0.06 13.22 -16.76
N LEU A 150 -1.17 13.66 -16.17
CA LEU A 150 -1.53 13.25 -14.80
C LEU A 150 -1.78 11.74 -14.75
N TYR A 151 -2.49 11.18 -15.73
CA TYR A 151 -2.72 9.74 -15.82
C TYR A 151 -1.39 8.97 -15.90
N GLN A 152 -0.43 9.43 -16.69
CA GLN A 152 0.89 8.80 -16.80
C GLN A 152 1.64 8.82 -15.46
N ILE A 153 1.57 9.95 -14.73
CA ILE A 153 2.12 10.03 -13.36
C ILE A 153 1.40 9.04 -12.42
N MET A 154 0.08 8.93 -12.52
CA MET A 154 -0.70 7.96 -11.73
C MET A 154 -0.25 6.52 -12.01
N CYS A 155 -0.01 6.17 -13.28
CA CYS A 155 0.54 4.87 -13.65
C CYS A 155 1.94 4.62 -13.06
N MET A 156 2.82 5.62 -13.07
CA MET A 156 4.15 5.51 -12.44
C MET A 156 4.02 5.27 -10.93
N VAL A 157 3.13 6.00 -10.25
CA VAL A 157 2.86 5.79 -8.82
C VAL A 157 2.35 4.37 -8.56
N GLY A 158 1.40 3.89 -9.36
CA GLY A 158 0.87 2.53 -9.24
C GLY A 158 1.93 1.45 -9.50
N GLU A 159 2.78 1.66 -10.51
CA GLU A 159 3.92 0.79 -10.83
C GLU A 159 4.91 0.71 -9.67
N ASP A 160 5.36 1.85 -9.15
CA ASP A 160 6.37 1.93 -8.10
C ASP A 160 5.87 1.26 -6.81
N ILE A 161 4.60 1.46 -6.43
CA ILE A 161 4.00 0.82 -5.27
C ILE A 161 4.01 -0.71 -5.42
N LEU A 162 3.49 -1.24 -6.54
CA LEU A 162 3.40 -2.68 -6.73
C LEU A 162 4.77 -3.33 -6.95
N SER A 163 5.67 -2.65 -7.66
CA SER A 163 7.05 -3.09 -7.87
C SER A 163 7.80 -3.16 -6.54
N TYR A 164 7.68 -2.15 -5.68
CA TYR A 164 8.26 -2.16 -4.35
C TYR A 164 7.76 -3.34 -3.52
N ILE A 165 6.44 -3.51 -3.40
CA ILE A 165 5.82 -4.57 -2.58
C ILE A 165 6.27 -5.96 -3.07
N ARG A 166 6.13 -6.23 -4.37
CA ARG A 166 6.44 -7.55 -4.95
C ARG A 166 7.94 -7.85 -4.91
N SER A 167 8.78 -6.86 -5.21
CA SER A 167 10.23 -7.06 -5.19
C SER A 167 10.75 -7.31 -3.77
N LEU A 168 10.22 -6.59 -2.77
CA LEU A 168 10.59 -6.83 -1.39
C LEU A 168 10.13 -8.20 -0.92
N ARG A 169 8.87 -8.60 -1.16
CA ARG A 169 8.39 -9.96 -0.85
C ARG A 169 9.27 -11.05 -1.48
N SER A 170 9.67 -10.87 -2.75
CA SER A 170 10.57 -11.80 -3.43
C SER A 170 11.93 -11.90 -2.71
N ARG A 171 12.53 -10.77 -2.34
CA ARG A 171 13.79 -10.74 -1.56
C ARG A 171 13.63 -11.39 -0.19
N LEU A 172 12.53 -11.13 0.54
CA LEU A 172 12.27 -11.76 1.85
C LEU A 172 12.10 -13.28 1.72
N ASN A 173 11.42 -13.75 0.68
CA ASN A 173 11.30 -15.18 0.39
C ASN A 173 12.66 -15.84 0.09
N TYR A 174 13.53 -15.13 -0.63
CA TYR A 174 14.90 -15.57 -0.85
C TYR A 174 15.67 -15.64 0.48
N LEU A 175 15.66 -14.58 1.28
CA LEU A 175 16.32 -14.56 2.59
C LEU A 175 15.81 -15.69 3.50
N LYS A 176 14.52 -16.00 3.48
CA LYS A 176 13.95 -17.13 4.24
C LYS A 176 14.55 -18.48 3.88
N GLN A 177 14.95 -18.67 2.63
CA GLN A 177 15.54 -19.92 2.14
C GLN A 177 17.07 -19.99 2.34
N HIS A 178 17.72 -18.83 2.41
CA HIS A 178 19.18 -18.73 2.36
C HIS A 178 19.82 -18.23 3.66
N CYS A 179 19.06 -17.62 4.57
CA CYS A 179 19.56 -17.23 5.88
C CYS A 179 19.50 -18.38 6.89
N GLN A 180 20.40 -18.32 7.87
CA GLN A 180 20.42 -19.21 9.02
C GLN A 180 20.44 -18.40 10.32
N TRP A 181 19.68 -18.84 11.31
CA TRP A 181 19.76 -18.30 12.66
C TRP A 181 20.81 -19.07 13.46
N TRP A 182 21.83 -18.36 13.94
CA TRP A 182 22.91 -18.93 14.75
C TRP A 182 22.75 -18.47 16.20
N ASN A 183 22.72 -19.42 17.13
CA ASN A 183 22.87 -19.16 18.57
C ASN A 183 24.32 -19.41 18.95
N ILE A 184 25.05 -18.33 19.26
CA ILE A 184 26.47 -18.37 19.56
C ILE A 184 26.64 -18.26 21.09
N GLU A 185 27.11 -19.34 21.70
CA GLU A 185 27.37 -19.39 23.13
C GLU A 185 28.65 -18.60 23.49
N PRO A 186 28.58 -17.64 24.44
CA PRO A 186 29.74 -16.88 24.86
C PRO A 186 30.70 -17.74 25.71
N GLN A 187 31.99 -17.37 25.70
CA GLN A 187 32.99 -18.05 26.54
C GLN A 187 32.73 -17.88 28.05
N ASN A 188 32.08 -16.79 28.45
CA ASN A 188 31.62 -16.58 29.82
C ASN A 188 30.24 -17.26 29.98
N PRO A 189 30.10 -18.33 30.78
CA PRO A 189 28.84 -19.05 30.95
C PRO A 189 27.70 -18.23 31.60
N GLN A 190 28.02 -17.06 32.16
CA GLN A 190 27.03 -16.14 32.74
C GLN A 190 26.52 -15.09 31.74
N ALA A 191 27.14 -14.98 30.56
CA ALA A 191 26.68 -14.05 29.53
C ALA A 191 25.55 -14.70 28.70
N PRO A 192 24.56 -13.92 28.23
CA PRO A 192 23.48 -14.44 27.38
C PRO A 192 24.01 -14.85 26.00
N PRO A 193 23.38 -15.84 25.33
CA PRO A 193 23.74 -16.25 23.99
C PRO A 193 23.54 -15.13 22.97
N ILE A 194 24.41 -15.06 21.97
CA ILE A 194 24.32 -14.10 20.86
C ILE A 194 23.51 -14.74 19.74
N LEU A 195 22.36 -14.17 19.43
CA LEU A 195 21.57 -14.55 18.25
C LEU A 195 22.05 -13.75 17.03
N ALA A 196 22.55 -14.45 16.02
CA ALA A 196 23.03 -13.86 14.76
C ALA A 196 22.21 -14.38 13.57
N LEU A 197 21.98 -13.50 12.60
CA LEU A 197 21.47 -13.88 11.29
C LEU A 197 22.65 -14.02 10.34
N PHE A 198 22.91 -15.24 9.89
CA PHE A 198 23.94 -15.56 8.91
C PHE A 198 23.35 -15.62 7.50
N LEU A 199 23.96 -14.94 6.55
CA LEU A 199 23.63 -15.00 5.13
C LEU A 199 24.90 -15.24 4.31
N GLU A 200 24.97 -16.41 3.66
CA GLU A 200 26.11 -16.71 2.79
C GLU A 200 26.16 -15.75 1.60
N GLN A 201 27.35 -15.19 1.31
CA GLN A 201 27.54 -14.32 0.16
C GLN A 201 27.18 -15.03 -1.14
N SER A 202 26.48 -14.33 -2.02
CA SER A 202 26.19 -14.78 -3.38
C SER A 202 26.20 -13.61 -4.35
N ASP A 203 26.36 -13.90 -5.64
CA ASP A 203 26.28 -12.89 -6.70
C ASP A 203 24.94 -12.15 -6.70
N VAL A 204 23.86 -12.82 -6.27
CA VAL A 204 22.52 -12.22 -6.14
C VAL A 204 22.53 -11.13 -5.06
N ILE A 205 23.11 -11.41 -3.90
CA ILE A 205 23.16 -10.48 -2.76
C ILE A 205 24.13 -9.32 -3.04
N ALA A 206 25.22 -9.57 -3.77
CA ALA A 206 26.22 -8.55 -4.10
C ALA A 206 25.67 -7.37 -4.90
N THR A 207 24.50 -7.52 -5.54
CA THR A 207 23.85 -6.47 -6.32
C THR A 207 23.03 -5.48 -5.48
N ASP A 208 22.68 -5.82 -4.24
CA ASP A 208 21.96 -4.96 -3.29
C ASP A 208 22.43 -5.26 -1.85
N PRO A 209 23.31 -4.41 -1.27
CA PRO A 209 23.93 -4.63 0.04
C PRO A 209 22.94 -4.70 1.22
N SER A 210 21.72 -4.18 1.05
CA SER A 210 20.70 -4.23 2.10
C SER A 210 19.78 -5.44 1.95
N PHE A 211 19.50 -5.84 0.70
CA PHE A 211 18.63 -6.94 0.25
C PHE A 211 17.28 -7.10 1.00
N GLY A 212 16.86 -6.13 1.80
CA GLY A 212 15.71 -6.25 2.71
C GLY A 212 15.98 -6.96 4.05
N LEU A 213 17.23 -7.10 4.50
CA LEU A 213 17.59 -7.78 5.76
C LEU A 213 16.84 -7.22 6.99
N HIS A 214 16.73 -5.90 7.13
CA HIS A 214 15.98 -5.31 8.23
C HIS A 214 14.48 -5.65 8.19
N ALA A 215 13.87 -5.61 7.00
CA ALA A 215 12.48 -5.99 6.82
C ALA A 215 12.27 -7.50 7.09
N PHE A 216 13.23 -8.34 6.71
CA PHE A 216 13.22 -9.77 7.02
C PHE A 216 13.25 -10.02 8.52
N ILE A 217 14.15 -9.37 9.25
CA ILE A 217 14.28 -9.52 10.70
C ILE A 217 13.02 -9.06 11.44
N ALA A 218 12.42 -7.95 10.99
CA ALA A 218 11.15 -7.47 11.52
C ALA A 218 10.01 -8.47 11.26
N GLU A 219 9.91 -9.02 10.04
CA GLU A 219 8.92 -10.04 9.68
C GLU A 219 9.06 -11.31 10.54
N GLN A 220 10.30 -11.75 10.79
CA GLN A 220 10.58 -12.92 11.65
C GLN A 220 10.48 -12.58 13.16
N GLN A 221 10.03 -11.38 13.54
CA GLN A 221 9.84 -10.94 14.93
C GLN A 221 11.12 -10.99 15.78
N HIS A 222 12.29 -10.82 15.14
CA HIS A 222 13.59 -10.86 15.82
C HIS A 222 14.26 -9.47 15.95
N GLN A 223 13.60 -8.38 15.58
CA GLN A 223 14.16 -7.02 15.56
C GLN A 223 14.78 -6.55 16.89
N GLU A 224 14.30 -7.03 18.04
CA GLU A 224 14.86 -6.71 19.36
C GLU A 224 15.89 -7.75 19.85
N ASN A 225 16.04 -8.85 19.12
CA ASN A 225 16.79 -10.04 19.53
C ASN A 225 18.01 -10.32 18.64
N VAL A 226 18.09 -9.76 17.43
CA VAL A 226 19.27 -9.92 16.56
C VAL A 226 20.39 -9.06 17.07
N HIS A 227 21.50 -9.69 17.40
CA HIS A 227 22.69 -9.02 17.92
C HIS A 227 23.75 -8.79 16.82
N ALA A 228 23.71 -9.56 15.73
CA ALA A 228 24.66 -9.45 14.63
C ALA A 228 24.05 -9.91 13.28
N LEU A 229 24.54 -9.29 12.20
CA LEU A 229 24.38 -9.74 10.82
C LEU A 229 25.74 -10.24 10.35
N ILE A 230 25.81 -11.48 9.88
CA ILE A 230 27.06 -12.16 9.53
C ILE A 230 27.01 -12.59 8.06
#